data_AF-A0A1L9S542-F1
#
_entry.id   AF-A0A1L9S542-F1
#
_cell.length_a   1.000
_cell.length_b   1.000
_cell.length_c   1.000
_cell.angle_alpha   90.00
_cell.angle_beta   90.00
_cell.angle_gamma   90.00
#
_symmetry.space_group_name_H-M   'P 1'
#
loop_
_entity.id
_entity.type
_entity.pdbx_description
1 polymer ?
#
loop_
_entity_poly.entity_id
_entity_poly.type
_entity_poly.pdbx_seq_one_letter_code
_entity_poly.pdbx_strand_id
1 'polypeptide(L)'
;LGIKYGHCYTMTDVNGLHLNREISGTYQSGGDIDNLIFRVCKSTDDCSGNQGQFVPDDGTWYLQDQLGSRGGKGPGWFGNISPHMGIVEANRADRAAKFKGEGFCMFGDCAICLRLTDSGLSAPCPMGAISDKAHIGRASNPNNCKAYRFQEVKCVKGV
;
A
#
# COMPACT_ATOMS: atom_id res chain seq x y z
N LEU A 1 7.54 5.58 12.69
CA LEU A 1 6.54 4.88 11.84
C LEU A 1 6.06 3.53 12.37
N GLY A 2 6.93 2.71 13.01
CA GLY A 2 6.51 1.45 13.66
C GLY A 2 6.41 0.23 12.73
N ILE A 3 6.66 0.40 11.43
CA ILE A 3 6.75 -0.70 10.45
C ILE A 3 8.20 -1.13 10.23
N LYS A 4 8.41 -2.39 9.83
CA LYS A 4 9.72 -2.99 9.60
C LYS A 4 9.86 -3.52 8.19
N TYR A 5 11.04 -3.37 7.61
CA TYR A 5 11.37 -4.00 6.33
C TYR A 5 11.33 -5.53 6.46
N GLY A 6 10.85 -6.21 5.42
CA GLY A 6 10.68 -7.66 5.36
C GLY A 6 9.45 -8.21 6.11
N HIS A 7 8.76 -7.39 6.90
CA HIS A 7 7.54 -7.78 7.61
C HIS A 7 6.30 -7.51 6.76
N CYS A 8 5.21 -8.22 7.08
CA CYS A 8 3.95 -8.10 6.36
C CYS A 8 2.87 -7.45 7.22
N TYR A 9 2.01 -6.69 6.55
CA TYR A 9 0.98 -5.90 7.20
C TYR A 9 -0.32 -5.97 6.41
N THR A 10 -1.44 -6.01 7.13
CA THR A 10 -2.71 -5.54 6.59
C THR A 10 -2.82 -4.04 6.83
N MET A 11 -3.55 -3.36 5.95
CA MET A 11 -3.75 -1.92 6.02
C MET A 11 -5.24 -1.62 6.14
N THR A 12 -5.59 -0.81 7.13
CA THR A 12 -6.97 -0.37 7.36
C THR A 12 -6.99 1.15 7.42
N ASP A 13 -7.89 1.79 6.68
CA ASP A 13 -8.00 3.24 6.73
C ASP A 13 -8.55 3.75 8.07
N VAL A 14 -8.57 5.06 8.24
CA VAL A 14 -9.05 5.69 9.49
C VAL A 14 -10.52 5.41 9.78
N ASN A 15 -11.32 5.09 8.75
CA ASN A 15 -12.73 4.74 8.87
C ASN A 15 -12.95 3.25 9.17
N GLY A 16 -11.89 2.46 9.31
CA GLY A 16 -11.98 1.03 9.62
C GLY A 16 -12.15 0.14 8.39
N LEU A 17 -12.06 0.68 7.17
CA LEU A 17 -12.15 -0.12 5.95
C LEU A 17 -10.77 -0.67 5.57
N HIS A 18 -10.73 -1.97 5.29
CA HIS A 18 -9.52 -2.61 4.79
C HIS A 18 -9.18 -2.10 3.39
N LEU A 19 -7.88 -1.99 3.14
CA LEU A 19 -7.34 -1.82 1.81
C LEU A 19 -7.54 -3.12 1.03
N ASN A 20 -8.37 -3.03 -0.01
CA ASN A 20 -8.76 -4.13 -0.87
C ASN A 20 -8.35 -3.83 -2.32
N ARG A 21 -8.60 -4.79 -3.19
CA ARG A 21 -8.34 -4.67 -4.63
C ARG A 21 -9.55 -5.16 -5.41
N GLU A 22 -9.86 -4.49 -6.51
CA GLU A 22 -10.81 -4.98 -7.49
C GLU A 22 -10.24 -6.19 -8.24
N ILE A 23 -11.10 -6.97 -8.88
CA ILE A 23 -10.68 -8.00 -9.85
C ILE A 23 -9.82 -7.39 -10.98
N SER A 24 -10.07 -6.13 -11.33
CA SER A 24 -9.31 -5.35 -12.32
C SER A 24 -7.85 -5.09 -11.93
N GLY A 25 -7.52 -5.24 -10.64
CA GLY A 25 -6.19 -4.97 -10.09
C GLY A 25 -6.03 -3.60 -9.41
N THR A 26 -7.03 -2.74 -9.47
CA THR A 26 -7.02 -1.41 -8.82
C THR A 26 -7.22 -1.51 -7.31
N TYR A 27 -6.45 -0.76 -6.52
CA TYR A 27 -6.64 -0.71 -5.07
C TYR A 27 -7.70 0.31 -4.66
N GLN A 28 -8.45 -0.03 -3.61
CA GLN A 28 -9.51 0.79 -3.03
C GLN A 28 -9.72 0.48 -1.54
N SER A 29 -10.31 1.43 -0.81
CA SER A 29 -10.96 1.07 0.47
C SER A 29 -12.15 0.18 0.14
N GLY A 30 -12.30 -0.97 0.79
CA GLY A 30 -13.36 -1.95 0.44
C GLY A 30 -13.22 -2.54 -0.97
N GLY A 31 -13.89 -3.67 -1.28
CA GLY A 31 -13.76 -4.29 -2.61
C GLY A 31 -13.90 -5.81 -2.65
N ASP A 32 -13.65 -6.37 -3.84
CA ASP A 32 -13.89 -7.79 -4.14
C ASP A 32 -12.82 -8.73 -3.55
N ILE A 33 -11.56 -8.32 -3.60
CA ILE A 33 -10.43 -9.06 -3.04
C ILE A 33 -10.04 -8.38 -1.74
N ASP A 34 -10.39 -9.02 -0.63
CA ASP A 34 -10.09 -8.57 0.72
C ASP A 34 -8.80 -9.18 1.27
N ASN A 35 -8.50 -8.88 2.54
CA ASN A 35 -7.38 -9.46 3.28
C ASN A 35 -6.03 -9.32 2.57
N LEU A 36 -5.81 -8.19 1.89
CA LEU A 36 -4.53 -7.95 1.23
C LEU A 36 -3.42 -7.86 2.28
N ILE A 37 -2.35 -8.61 2.00
CA ILE A 37 -1.16 -8.64 2.84
C ILE A 37 -0.04 -8.00 2.05
N PHE A 38 0.54 -6.93 2.59
CA PHE A 38 1.64 -6.22 1.97
C PHE A 38 2.93 -6.44 2.75
N ARG A 39 3.97 -6.91 2.06
CA ARG A 39 5.34 -6.91 2.61
C ARG A 39 5.99 -5.56 2.39
N VAL A 40 6.59 -4.99 3.42
CA VAL A 40 7.33 -3.73 3.35
C VAL A 40 8.75 -4.01 2.87
N CYS A 41 9.16 -3.44 1.75
CA CYS A 41 10.48 -3.68 1.14
C CYS A 41 11.27 -2.39 1.01
N LYS A 42 12.58 -2.42 1.23
CA LYS A 42 13.45 -1.25 1.01
C LYS A 42 13.74 -1.03 -0.48
N SER A 43 13.84 -2.12 -1.22
CA SER A 43 14.05 -2.16 -2.66
C SER A 43 13.07 -3.14 -3.31
N THR A 44 12.80 -2.95 -4.58
CA THR A 44 12.11 -3.89 -5.45
C THR A 44 12.96 -5.10 -5.83
N ASP A 45 14.29 -4.98 -5.77
CA ASP A 45 15.23 -6.05 -6.15
C ASP A 45 15.46 -7.03 -5.00
N ASP A 46 15.43 -6.52 -3.77
CA ASP A 46 15.65 -7.32 -2.56
C ASP A 46 14.80 -6.80 -1.40
N CYS A 47 13.79 -7.59 -1.04
CA CYS A 47 12.94 -7.33 0.11
C CYS A 47 13.51 -7.91 1.42
N SER A 48 14.60 -8.68 1.36
CA SER A 48 15.25 -9.31 2.51
C SER A 48 16.38 -8.45 3.10
N GLY A 49 17.03 -7.60 2.31
CA GLY A 49 18.29 -6.91 2.65
C GLY A 49 18.28 -5.97 3.86
N ASN A 50 17.16 -5.79 4.55
CA ASN A 50 17.05 -4.99 5.79
C ASN A 50 16.02 -5.60 6.76
N GLN A 51 15.81 -6.91 6.68
CA GLN A 51 14.74 -7.58 7.41
C GLN A 51 14.78 -7.29 8.92
N GLY A 52 13.62 -6.92 9.47
CA GLY A 52 13.45 -6.62 10.89
C GLY A 52 13.87 -5.21 11.31
N GLN A 53 14.59 -4.48 10.46
CA GLN A 53 14.92 -3.08 10.72
C GLN A 53 13.67 -2.21 10.55
N PHE A 54 13.49 -1.27 11.47
CA PHE A 54 12.43 -0.28 11.36
C PHE A 54 12.68 0.63 10.16
N VAL A 55 11.59 0.99 9.47
CA VAL A 55 11.61 2.07 8.48
C VAL A 55 11.84 3.39 9.23
N PRO A 56 12.89 4.17 8.90
CA PRO A 56 13.13 5.49 9.49
C PRO A 56 11.96 6.44 9.21
N ASP A 57 11.78 7.48 10.03
CA ASP A 57 10.70 8.46 9.83
C ASP A 57 10.87 9.29 8.54
N ASP A 58 12.10 9.49 8.08
CA ASP A 58 12.45 10.06 6.76
C ASP A 58 12.69 8.99 5.68
N GLY A 59 12.43 7.73 6.03
CA GLY A 59 12.66 6.55 5.21
C GLY A 59 11.68 6.42 4.06
N THR A 60 12.06 5.57 3.10
CA THR A 60 11.22 5.21 1.97
C THR A 60 11.09 3.69 1.85
N TRP A 61 10.00 3.23 1.27
CA TRP A 61 9.74 1.81 1.11
C TRP A 61 8.81 1.52 -0.08
N TYR A 62 8.71 0.26 -0.42
CA TYR A 62 7.77 -0.29 -1.39
C TYR A 62 6.84 -1.26 -0.67
N LEU A 63 5.66 -1.47 -1.24
CA LEU A 63 4.69 -2.45 -0.73
C LEU A 63 4.56 -3.57 -1.76
N GLN A 64 4.91 -4.78 -1.36
CA GLN A 64 4.75 -5.99 -2.17
C GLN A 64 3.45 -6.69 -1.77
N ASP A 65 2.45 -6.67 -2.65
CA ASP A 65 1.21 -7.43 -2.50
C ASP A 65 1.52 -8.93 -2.57
N GLN A 66 1.36 -9.61 -1.44
CA GLN A 66 1.70 -11.03 -1.29
C GLN A 66 0.73 -11.96 -2.00
N LEU A 67 -0.50 -11.50 -2.30
CA LEU A 67 -1.48 -12.31 -3.01
C LEU A 67 -1.20 -12.34 -4.51
N GLY A 68 -0.50 -11.33 -5.04
CA GLY A 68 -0.24 -11.25 -6.48
C GLY A 68 -1.49 -10.92 -7.28
N SER A 69 -1.36 -10.81 -8.61
CA SER A 69 -2.50 -10.55 -9.48
C SER A 69 -3.25 -11.84 -9.81
N ARG A 70 -4.48 -11.71 -10.32
CA ARG A 70 -5.24 -12.87 -10.78
C ARG A 70 -4.53 -13.49 -11.99
N GLY A 71 -4.05 -14.72 -11.85
CA GLY A 71 -3.29 -15.42 -12.89
C GLY A 71 -1.78 -15.12 -12.89
N GLY A 72 -1.32 -14.27 -11.97
CA GLY A 72 0.10 -14.05 -11.70
C GLY A 72 0.74 -15.28 -11.04
N LYS A 73 2.06 -15.40 -11.19
CA LYS A 73 2.85 -16.52 -10.63
C LYS A 73 3.40 -16.24 -9.23
N GLY A 74 2.88 -15.25 -8.53
CA GLY A 74 3.37 -14.87 -7.21
C GLY A 74 3.12 -13.41 -6.87
N PRO A 75 3.83 -12.87 -5.86
CA PRO A 75 3.62 -11.51 -5.37
C PRO A 75 3.77 -10.45 -6.46
N GLY A 76 3.01 -9.37 -6.32
CA GLY A 76 3.14 -8.17 -7.15
C GLY A 76 3.51 -6.96 -6.31
N TRP A 77 3.63 -5.81 -6.96
CA TRP A 77 3.97 -4.54 -6.34
C TRP A 77 2.77 -3.62 -6.33
N PHE A 78 2.60 -2.89 -5.22
CA PHE A 78 1.72 -1.73 -5.23
C PHE A 78 2.36 -0.67 -6.12
N GLY A 79 1.71 -0.32 -7.23
CA GLY A 79 2.31 0.52 -8.26
C GLY A 79 1.32 1.31 -9.09
N ASN A 80 1.86 2.06 -10.04
CA ASN A 80 1.06 2.96 -10.86
C ASN A 80 0.52 2.24 -12.11
N ILE A 81 -0.81 2.11 -12.19
CA ILE A 81 -1.50 1.57 -13.36
C ILE A 81 -2.22 2.64 -14.19
N SER A 82 -2.20 3.91 -13.76
CA SER A 82 -2.73 5.13 -14.40
C SER A 82 -4.20 5.08 -14.86
N PRO A 83 -5.08 5.97 -14.38
CA PRO A 83 -4.87 7.03 -13.37
C PRO A 83 -4.87 6.51 -11.93
N HIS A 84 -5.06 5.20 -11.75
CA HIS A 84 -5.18 4.56 -10.45
C HIS A 84 -3.87 3.93 -9.98
N MET A 85 -3.82 3.65 -8.68
CA MET A 85 -2.87 2.73 -8.09
C MET A 85 -3.43 1.32 -8.15
N GLY A 86 -2.59 0.36 -8.46
CA GLY A 86 -2.99 -1.03 -8.59
C GLY A 86 -1.81 -1.97 -8.51
N ILE A 87 -2.10 -3.26 -8.62
CA ILE A 87 -1.05 -4.27 -8.65
C ILE A 87 -0.27 -4.21 -9.96
N VAL A 88 1.04 -4.29 -9.82
CA VAL A 88 2.02 -4.38 -10.90
C VAL A 88 2.74 -5.71 -10.74
N GLU A 89 2.88 -6.48 -11.82
CA GLU A 89 3.58 -7.77 -11.79
C GLU A 89 5.04 -7.64 -11.30
N ALA A 90 5.58 -8.72 -10.73
CA ALA A 90 6.96 -8.76 -10.23
C ALA A 90 8.00 -8.40 -11.30
N ASN A 91 7.76 -8.76 -12.58
CA ASN A 91 8.65 -8.44 -13.71
C ASN A 91 8.53 -6.99 -14.21
N ARG A 92 7.68 -6.18 -13.59
CA ARG A 92 7.49 -4.74 -13.88
C ARG A 92 7.75 -3.89 -12.66
N ALA A 93 8.70 -4.31 -11.82
CA ALA A 93 9.00 -3.66 -10.56
C ALA A 93 9.45 -2.19 -10.70
N ASP A 94 9.90 -1.79 -11.90
CA ASP A 94 10.15 -0.39 -12.28
C ASP A 94 8.92 0.52 -12.12
N ARG A 95 7.71 -0.04 -12.17
CA ARG A 95 6.44 0.69 -11.97
C ARG A 95 5.92 0.64 -10.53
N ALA A 96 6.66 0.02 -9.61
CA ALA A 96 6.31 -0.02 -8.20
C ALA A 96 6.33 1.40 -7.61
N ALA A 97 5.35 1.69 -6.77
CA ALA A 97 5.27 2.95 -6.08
C ALA A 97 6.24 2.99 -4.91
N LYS A 98 7.04 4.05 -4.87
CA LYS A 98 7.88 4.35 -3.71
C LYS A 98 7.12 5.24 -2.75
N PHE A 99 7.03 4.79 -1.52
CA PHE A 99 6.29 5.44 -0.45
C PHE A 99 7.22 6.14 0.53
N LYS A 100 6.67 7.17 1.16
CA LYS A 100 7.13 7.78 2.40
C LYS A 100 5.90 7.98 3.30
N GLY A 101 6.12 8.24 4.58
CA GLY A 101 5.01 8.54 5.46
C GLY A 101 5.44 9.24 6.72
N GLU A 102 4.46 9.80 7.39
CA GLU A 102 4.62 10.45 8.69
C GLU A 102 3.67 9.80 9.69
N GLY A 103 4.13 9.69 10.95
CA GLY A 103 3.27 9.22 12.03
C GLY A 103 2.09 10.19 12.23
N PHE A 104 0.90 9.64 12.36
CA PHE A 104 -0.33 10.40 12.49
C PHE A 104 -1.22 9.73 13.53
N CYS A 105 -1.47 10.38 14.67
CA CYS A 105 -2.35 9.82 15.70
C CYS A 105 -3.59 10.70 15.86
N MET A 106 -4.78 10.10 15.78
CA MET A 106 -6.06 10.75 16.03
C MET A 106 -6.83 9.96 17.08
N PHE A 107 -7.34 10.65 18.09
CA PHE A 107 -8.17 10.05 19.16
C PHE A 107 -7.54 8.84 19.88
N GLY A 108 -6.20 8.83 20.00
CA GLY A 108 -5.46 7.74 20.67
C GLY A 108 -5.07 6.58 19.75
N ASP A 109 -5.57 6.54 18.51
CA ASP A 109 -5.17 5.57 17.51
C ASP A 109 -4.12 6.16 16.56
N CYS A 110 -3.00 5.46 16.43
CA CYS A 110 -1.94 5.84 15.51
C CYS A 110 -2.05 5.14 14.16
N ALA A 111 -1.83 5.91 13.12
CA ALA A 111 -1.79 5.54 11.72
C ALA A 111 -0.55 6.16 11.07
N ILE A 112 -0.32 5.81 9.82
CA ILE A 112 0.72 6.40 8.97
C ILE A 112 0.02 7.18 7.87
N CYS A 113 0.28 8.48 7.79
CA CYS A 113 -0.12 9.32 6.66
C CYS A 113 0.79 9.01 5.47
N LEU A 114 0.31 8.12 4.60
CA LEU A 114 1.05 7.53 3.49
C LEU A 114 1.02 8.43 2.25
N ARG A 115 2.20 8.70 1.67
CA ARG A 115 2.39 9.51 0.46
C ARG A 115 3.30 8.78 -0.53
N LEU A 116 3.23 9.18 -1.80
CA LEU A 116 4.23 8.79 -2.79
C LEU A 116 5.46 9.71 -2.64
N THR A 117 6.63 9.24 -3.04
CA THR A 117 7.83 10.10 -2.99
C THR A 117 7.81 11.21 -4.04
N ASP A 118 7.11 10.99 -5.15
CA ASP A 118 7.07 11.87 -6.32
C ASP A 118 5.73 12.62 -6.51
N SER A 119 4.73 12.36 -5.65
CA SER A 119 3.38 12.92 -5.74
C SER A 119 2.62 12.69 -4.43
N GLY A 120 1.40 13.22 -4.32
CA GLY A 120 0.52 12.88 -3.19
C GLY A 120 -0.26 11.59 -3.46
N LEU A 121 -0.97 11.12 -2.45
CA LEU A 121 -1.86 9.96 -2.53
C LEU A 121 -3.29 10.41 -2.20
N SER A 122 -4.24 10.19 -3.11
CA SER A 122 -5.66 10.53 -2.92
C SER A 122 -6.57 9.54 -3.63
N ALA A 123 -7.89 9.80 -3.59
CA ALA A 123 -8.78 9.18 -4.56
C ALA A 123 -8.66 9.93 -5.90
N PRO A 124 -8.45 9.25 -7.04
CA PRO A 124 -8.32 9.90 -8.35
C PRO A 124 -9.67 10.38 -8.89
N CYS A 125 -10.77 9.75 -8.46
CA CYS A 125 -12.14 10.14 -8.79
C CYS A 125 -13.00 10.08 -7.51
N PRO A 126 -13.83 11.11 -7.21
CA PRO A 126 -14.91 10.96 -6.26
C PRO A 126 -15.98 10.07 -6.89
N MET A 127 -15.95 8.76 -6.61
CA MET A 127 -17.10 7.90 -6.96
C MET A 127 -18.27 8.32 -6.06
N GLY A 128 -19.40 8.64 -6.68
CA GLY A 128 -20.54 9.29 -6.00
C GLY A 128 -21.08 8.50 -4.81
N ALA A 129 -21.60 9.26 -3.83
CA ALA A 129 -22.44 8.88 -2.67
C ALA A 129 -22.01 7.73 -1.75
N ILE A 130 -21.09 6.84 -2.13
CA ILE A 130 -20.61 5.73 -1.30
C ILE A 130 -19.11 5.90 -1.12
N SER A 131 -18.73 6.55 -0.02
CA SER A 131 -17.34 6.83 0.37
C SER A 131 -16.54 5.57 0.73
N ASP A 132 -17.16 4.40 0.67
CA ASP A 132 -16.62 3.12 1.11
C ASP A 132 -15.86 2.35 0.02
N LYS A 133 -15.89 2.82 -1.25
CA LYS A 133 -15.25 2.18 -2.43
C LYS A 133 -14.41 3.15 -3.26
N ALA A 134 -13.70 4.06 -2.60
CA ALA A 134 -12.86 5.03 -3.28
C ALA A 134 -11.55 4.39 -3.73
N HIS A 135 -11.33 4.34 -5.06
CA HIS A 135 -10.03 3.99 -5.65
C HIS A 135 -8.90 4.83 -5.07
N ILE A 136 -7.70 4.27 -5.11
CA ILE A 136 -6.47 4.97 -4.71
C ILE A 136 -5.77 5.42 -5.99
N GLY A 137 -5.21 6.61 -5.97
CA GLY A 137 -4.59 7.26 -7.12
C GLY A 137 -3.59 8.30 -6.70
N ARG A 138 -2.92 8.87 -7.70
CA ARG A 138 -2.00 9.98 -7.51
C ARG A 138 -2.77 11.27 -7.28
N ALA A 139 -2.24 12.10 -6.39
CA ALA A 139 -2.70 13.47 -6.19
C ALA A 139 -1.66 14.46 -6.70
N SER A 140 -2.10 15.51 -7.40
CA SER A 140 -1.22 16.59 -7.84
C SER A 140 -0.59 17.36 -6.66
N ASN A 141 -1.32 17.49 -5.54
CA ASN A 141 -0.76 18.07 -4.32
C ASN A 141 0.13 17.03 -3.62
N PRO A 142 1.47 17.23 -3.54
CA PRO A 142 2.38 16.27 -2.92
C PRO A 142 2.16 16.09 -1.40
N ASN A 143 1.43 17.00 -0.75
CA ASN A 143 1.11 16.91 0.67
C ASN A 143 -0.12 16.03 0.94
N ASN A 144 -0.93 15.73 -0.07
CA ASN A 144 -2.06 14.82 0.11
C ASN A 144 -1.55 13.42 0.48
N CYS A 145 -2.12 12.87 1.56
CA CYS A 145 -1.83 11.52 2.01
C CYS A 145 -3.13 10.76 2.27
N LYS A 146 -3.03 9.43 2.34
CA LYS A 146 -4.06 8.59 2.94
C LYS A 146 -3.51 7.97 4.22
N ALA A 147 -4.25 8.13 5.31
CA ALA A 147 -3.86 7.58 6.61
C ALA A 147 -4.31 6.10 6.71
N TYR A 148 -3.36 5.22 7.03
CA TYR A 148 -3.61 3.80 7.26
C TYR A 148 -3.03 3.34 8.58
N ARG A 149 -3.79 2.52 9.30
CA ARG A 149 -3.29 1.68 10.39
C ARG A 149 -2.62 0.46 9.77
N PHE A 150 -1.39 0.18 10.17
CA PHE A 150 -0.63 -0.99 9.76
C PHE A 150 -0.70 -2.02 10.87
N GLN A 151 -1.30 -3.17 10.61
CA GLN A 151 -1.35 -4.27 11.56
C GLN A 151 -0.42 -5.38 11.08
N GLU A 152 0.57 -5.72 11.89
CA GLU A 152 1.54 -6.77 11.54
C GLU A 152 0.85 -8.13 11.47
N VAL A 153 1.12 -8.87 10.39
CA VAL A 153 0.60 -10.22 10.14
C VAL A 153 1.71 -11.11 9.60
N LYS A 154 1.47 -12.43 9.61
CA LYS A 154 2.39 -13.36 8.96
C LYS A 154 2.34 -13.16 7.45
N CYS A 155 3.51 -13.07 6.83
CA CYS A 155 3.60 -13.12 5.37
C CYS A 155 3.03 -14.43 4.82
N VAL A 156 2.43 -14.35 3.64
CA VAL A 156 2.03 -15.54 2.87
C VAL A 156 3.31 -16.31 2.53
N LYS A 157 3.47 -17.52 3.06
CA LYS A 157 4.52 -18.43 2.61
C LYS A 157 4.17 -18.85 1.19
N GLY A 158 5.10 -18.69 0.26
CA GLY A 158 4.89 -19.02 -1.16
C GLY A 158 4.28 -20.41 -1.32
N VAL A 159 3.25 -20.48 -2.16
CA VAL A 159 2.74 -21.72 -2.78
C VAL A 159 3.74 -22.15 -3.84
#